data_AF-A0A960TWN5-F1
#
_entry.id   AF-A0A960TWN5-F1
#
_cell.length_a   1.000
_cell.length_b   1.000
_cell.length_c   1.000
_cell.angle_alpha   90.00
_cell.angle_beta   90.00
_cell.angle_gamma   90.00
#
_symmetry.space_group_name_H-M   'P 1'
#
loop_
_entity.id
_entity.type
_entity.pdbx_description
1 polymer ?
#
loop_
_entity_poly.entity_id
_entity_poly.type
_entity_poly.pdbx_seq_one_letter_code
_entity_poly.pdbx_strand_id
1 'polypeptide(L)'
;MKILFLKPGFEHLGVLHLASYVEQQGHTPQLVVDPVLFADSVFNSARLSHLMDYGEPVMRKIAELKPDAVGIPVLSAGFAWANTRARQIKDRLGVPVIFGGPHCTAVPEETMRTGEADYAFVADAEIGMARLLDVLEKGGDLGSVPNLIWRNGDAVVTNELAPLIRDLDTLPFPAKDLYYDANPGHGTAYNIISARYCPLRCKFCYNATMEKIYGAKKWGSRRSPANVVAELREGKTKRRFNYVRFFDDLFTADEAWLSEFAPMYARDVNVPYHCSLHPSFVGPKVVEALKLSGCREVQMGVETVAPDTKKTIRRGESLDQIRDGLARLKAAGIRNSVDIIIGLPGQEVDDLRQ
;
A
#
# COMPACT_ATOMS: atom_id res chain seq x y z
N MET A 1 -11.29 -20.62 10.07
CA MET A 1 -11.80 -19.31 10.52
C MET A 1 -12.18 -18.42 9.33
N LYS A 2 -13.32 -17.72 9.38
CA LYS A 2 -13.76 -16.69 8.41
C LYS A 2 -13.28 -15.31 8.83
N ILE A 3 -12.42 -14.69 8.03
CA ILE A 3 -11.89 -13.34 8.26
C ILE A 3 -12.47 -12.38 7.23
N LEU A 4 -13.17 -11.34 7.69
CA LEU A 4 -13.71 -10.30 6.80
C LEU A 4 -12.78 -9.09 6.83
N PHE A 5 -12.38 -8.61 5.65
CA PHE A 5 -11.68 -7.35 5.52
C PHE A 5 -12.68 -6.23 5.21
N LEU A 6 -12.73 -5.21 6.06
CA LEU A 6 -13.52 -4.00 5.84
C LEU A 6 -12.59 -2.86 5.45
N LYS A 7 -12.79 -2.27 4.27
CA LYS A 7 -11.94 -1.19 3.75
C LYS A 7 -12.77 -0.07 3.10
N PRO A 8 -12.21 1.15 2.97
CA PRO A 8 -12.83 2.22 2.19
C PRO A 8 -12.86 1.91 0.68
N GLY A 9 -13.51 2.79 -0.09
CA GLY A 9 -13.92 2.59 -1.50
C GLY A 9 -12.85 2.29 -2.54
N PHE A 10 -11.56 2.50 -2.21
CA PHE A 10 -10.44 2.28 -3.13
C PHE A 10 -9.81 0.89 -2.99
N GLU A 11 -9.01 0.49 -3.98
CA GLU A 11 -8.33 -0.80 -3.97
C GLU A 11 -7.15 -0.79 -2.98
N HIS A 12 -7.14 -1.70 -2.00
CA HIS A 12 -6.04 -1.87 -1.06
C HIS A 12 -5.25 -3.13 -1.38
N LEU A 13 -4.14 -3.01 -2.11
CA LEU A 13 -3.32 -4.16 -2.51
C LEU A 13 -2.83 -4.98 -1.30
N GLY A 14 -2.49 -4.33 -0.18
CA GLY A 14 -2.10 -5.02 1.05
C GLY A 14 -3.21 -5.94 1.60
N VAL A 15 -4.46 -5.51 1.58
CA VAL A 15 -5.61 -6.34 1.98
C VAL A 15 -5.79 -7.53 1.04
N LEU A 16 -5.62 -7.32 -0.26
CA LEU A 16 -5.80 -8.40 -1.25
C LEU A 16 -4.67 -9.43 -1.17
N HIS A 17 -3.43 -9.01 -0.89
CA HIS A 17 -2.33 -9.94 -0.58
C HIS A 17 -2.60 -10.70 0.72
N LEU A 18 -3.07 -10.04 1.78
CA LEU A 18 -3.46 -10.70 3.02
C LEU A 18 -4.56 -11.73 2.78
N ALA A 19 -5.60 -11.38 2.02
CA ALA A 19 -6.71 -12.27 1.70
C ALA A 19 -6.21 -13.55 1.02
N SER A 20 -5.41 -13.43 -0.04
CA SER A 20 -4.84 -14.62 -0.72
C SER A 20 -3.92 -15.43 0.19
N TYR A 21 -3.12 -14.77 1.02
CA TYR A 21 -2.20 -15.45 1.92
C TYR A 21 -2.94 -16.25 2.98
N VAL A 22 -3.93 -15.66 3.66
CA VAL A 22 -4.70 -16.38 4.68
C VAL A 22 -5.58 -17.48 4.07
N GLU A 23 -6.04 -17.32 2.83
CA GLU A 23 -6.71 -18.38 2.08
C GLU A 23 -5.79 -19.57 1.83
N GLN A 24 -4.54 -19.32 1.41
CA GLN A 24 -3.53 -20.37 1.23
C GLN A 24 -3.22 -21.11 2.55
N GLN A 25 -3.38 -20.44 3.70
CA GLN A 25 -3.23 -21.05 5.03
C GLN A 25 -4.51 -21.76 5.54
N GLY A 26 -5.58 -21.82 4.74
CA GLY A 26 -6.81 -22.55 5.06
C GLY A 26 -7.89 -21.73 5.78
N HIS A 27 -7.73 -20.41 5.88
CA HIS A 27 -8.80 -19.52 6.34
C HIS A 27 -9.69 -19.06 5.17
N THR A 28 -10.85 -18.50 5.46
CA THR A 28 -11.79 -18.03 4.43
C THR A 28 -11.85 -16.51 4.43
N PRO A 29 -11.17 -15.81 3.50
CA PRO A 29 -11.25 -14.36 3.42
C PRO A 29 -12.57 -13.90 2.80
N GLN A 30 -13.09 -12.79 3.30
CA GLN A 30 -14.22 -12.06 2.74
C GLN A 30 -13.87 -10.58 2.66
N LEU A 31 -14.56 -9.81 1.83
CA LEU A 31 -14.33 -8.39 1.67
C LEU A 31 -15.65 -7.62 1.68
N VAL A 32 -15.68 -6.54 2.45
CA VAL A 32 -16.74 -5.54 2.37
C VAL A 32 -16.09 -4.18 2.11
N VAL A 33 -16.67 -3.46 1.17
CA VAL A 33 -16.24 -2.11 0.82
C VAL A 33 -17.22 -1.11 1.44
N ASP A 34 -16.70 -0.25 2.29
CA ASP A 34 -17.39 0.98 2.69
C ASP A 34 -17.09 2.02 1.60
N PRO A 35 -18.10 2.53 0.87
CA PRO A 35 -17.84 3.48 -0.21
C PRO A 35 -17.34 4.84 0.31
N VAL A 36 -17.62 5.20 1.58
CA VAL A 36 -17.20 6.48 2.22
C VAL A 36 -17.48 7.71 1.35
N LEU A 37 -18.67 7.76 0.73
CA LEU A 37 -19.02 8.84 -0.20
C LEU A 37 -19.03 10.21 0.49
N PHE A 38 -18.42 11.20 -0.15
CA PHE A 38 -18.36 12.61 0.29
C PHE A 38 -17.62 12.84 1.62
N ALA A 39 -16.89 11.85 2.10
CA ALA A 39 -15.99 11.93 3.25
C ALA A 39 -14.57 11.43 2.89
N ASP A 40 -14.22 11.54 1.61
CA ASP A 40 -12.92 11.14 1.08
C ASP A 40 -12.05 12.38 0.74
N SER A 41 -10.80 12.13 0.31
CA SER A 41 -9.84 13.19 0.00
C SER A 41 -10.15 13.97 -1.29
N VAL A 42 -11.12 13.51 -2.09
CA VAL A 42 -11.48 14.06 -3.40
C VAL A 42 -12.78 14.88 -3.29
N PHE A 43 -13.77 14.37 -2.57
CA PHE A 43 -15.03 15.03 -2.29
C PHE A 43 -15.29 15.00 -0.79
N ASN A 44 -15.18 16.17 -0.15
CA ASN A 44 -15.47 16.34 1.27
C ASN A 44 -16.64 17.32 1.45
N SER A 45 -17.79 16.80 1.89
CA SER A 45 -18.98 17.59 2.20
C SER A 45 -19.71 16.98 3.38
N ALA A 46 -19.60 17.62 4.55
CA ALA A 46 -20.22 17.15 5.79
C ALA A 46 -21.74 16.90 5.65
N ARG A 47 -22.44 17.72 4.85
CA ARG A 47 -23.88 17.56 4.62
C ARG A 47 -24.18 16.33 3.77
N LEU A 48 -23.42 16.11 2.70
CA LEU A 48 -23.65 14.97 1.80
C LEU A 48 -23.14 13.66 2.39
N SER A 49 -22.05 13.69 3.15
CA SER A 49 -21.54 12.51 3.84
C SER A 49 -22.50 11.98 4.88
N HIS A 50 -23.21 12.87 5.59
CA HIS A 50 -24.27 12.47 6.52
C HIS A 50 -25.50 11.93 5.79
N LEU A 51 -25.90 12.56 4.67
CA LEU A 51 -27.06 12.12 3.89
C LEU A 51 -26.81 10.76 3.22
N MET A 52 -25.57 10.48 2.86
CA MET A 52 -25.11 9.30 2.15
C MET A 52 -24.25 8.40 3.05
N ASP A 53 -24.54 8.32 4.36
CA ASP A 53 -23.83 7.41 5.26
C ASP A 53 -24.26 5.97 4.97
N TYR A 54 -23.34 5.17 4.44
CA TYR A 54 -23.53 3.75 4.17
C TYR A 54 -23.24 2.85 5.38
N GLY A 55 -23.02 3.43 6.57
CA GLY A 55 -22.68 2.69 7.77
C GLY A 55 -23.65 1.56 8.11
N GLU A 56 -24.95 1.84 8.13
CA GLU A 56 -25.96 0.82 8.45
C GLU A 56 -26.04 -0.30 7.38
N PRO A 57 -26.12 0.00 6.06
CA PRO A 57 -26.00 -1.03 5.03
C PRO A 57 -24.71 -1.87 5.12
N VAL A 58 -23.57 -1.24 5.38
CA VAL A 58 -22.27 -1.92 5.53
C VAL A 58 -22.30 -2.84 6.75
N MET A 59 -22.76 -2.37 7.92
CA MET A 59 -22.87 -3.19 9.12
C MET A 59 -23.82 -4.38 8.94
N ARG A 60 -24.96 -4.16 8.28
CA ARG A 60 -25.89 -5.25 7.94
C ARG A 60 -25.23 -6.31 7.06
N LYS A 61 -24.48 -5.87 6.03
CA LYS A 61 -23.77 -6.79 5.15
C LYS A 61 -22.73 -7.61 5.90
N ILE A 62 -21.96 -6.98 6.79
CA ILE A 62 -20.99 -7.68 7.64
C ILE A 62 -21.72 -8.70 8.53
N ALA A 63 -22.85 -8.34 9.14
CA ALA A 63 -23.62 -9.25 9.98
C ALA A 63 -24.16 -10.47 9.21
N GLU A 64 -24.62 -10.27 7.97
CA GLU A 64 -25.08 -11.36 7.09
C GLU A 64 -23.96 -12.36 6.75
N LEU A 65 -22.73 -11.87 6.59
CA LEU A 65 -21.56 -12.70 6.26
C LEU A 65 -21.07 -13.53 7.45
N LYS A 66 -21.47 -13.18 8.69
CA LYS A 66 -21.11 -13.87 9.94
C LYS A 66 -19.61 -14.18 10.02
N PRO A 67 -18.74 -13.15 9.98
CA PRO A 67 -17.30 -13.35 10.12
C PRO A 67 -16.97 -13.79 11.54
N ASP A 68 -15.85 -14.47 11.71
CA ASP A 68 -15.31 -14.83 13.02
C ASP A 68 -14.31 -13.76 13.53
N ALA A 69 -13.78 -12.93 12.63
CA ALA A 69 -12.93 -11.76 12.92
C ALA A 69 -13.06 -10.71 11.80
N VAL A 70 -12.72 -9.44 12.10
CA VAL A 70 -12.69 -8.37 11.10
C VAL A 70 -11.33 -7.66 11.04
N GLY A 71 -10.72 -7.63 9.86
CA GLY A 71 -9.51 -6.85 9.58
C GLY A 71 -9.83 -5.50 8.94
N ILE A 72 -9.20 -4.41 9.42
CA ILE A 72 -9.35 -3.06 8.88
C ILE A 72 -7.98 -2.48 8.53
N PRO A 73 -7.69 -2.12 7.26
CA PRO A 73 -6.48 -1.38 6.93
C PRO A 73 -6.61 0.08 7.37
N VAL A 74 -5.59 0.59 8.06
CA VAL A 74 -5.59 1.90 8.68
C VAL A 74 -4.46 2.75 8.08
N LEU A 75 -4.88 3.72 7.28
CA LEU A 75 -4.09 4.91 6.97
C LEU A 75 -4.33 5.95 8.07
N SER A 76 -3.36 6.83 8.33
CA SER A 76 -3.50 7.81 9.43
C SER A 76 -4.72 8.72 9.29
N ALA A 77 -5.03 9.16 8.06
CA ALA A 77 -6.24 9.94 7.78
C ALA A 77 -7.54 9.14 8.01
N GLY A 78 -7.47 7.82 7.95
CA GLY A 78 -8.61 6.91 8.14
C GLY A 78 -8.77 6.38 9.58
N PHE A 79 -7.91 6.78 10.53
CA PHE A 79 -7.93 6.20 11.89
C PHE A 79 -9.25 6.45 12.63
N ALA A 80 -9.82 7.66 12.53
CA ALA A 80 -11.11 7.98 13.14
C ALA A 80 -12.27 7.16 12.54
N TRP A 81 -12.26 6.95 11.23
CA TRP A 81 -13.21 6.07 10.54
C TRP A 81 -13.05 4.63 11.00
N ALA A 82 -11.82 4.11 11.04
CA ALA A 82 -11.52 2.75 11.47
C ALA A 82 -12.00 2.48 12.90
N ASN A 83 -11.77 3.41 13.83
CA ASN A 83 -12.25 3.30 15.21
C ASN A 83 -13.78 3.32 15.30
N THR A 84 -14.43 4.16 14.50
CA THR A 84 -15.90 4.21 14.46
C THR A 84 -16.48 2.87 13.99
N ARG A 85 -15.90 2.29 12.93
CA ARG A 85 -16.33 0.97 12.42
C ARG A 85 -15.99 -0.16 13.39
N ALA A 86 -14.82 -0.13 14.02
CA ALA A 86 -14.41 -1.11 15.02
C ALA A 86 -15.40 -1.17 16.20
N ARG A 87 -15.79 -0.02 16.78
CA ARG A 87 -16.83 0.02 17.83
C ARG A 87 -18.13 -0.61 17.37
N GLN A 88 -18.64 -0.19 16.21
CA GLN A 88 -19.91 -0.71 15.67
C GLN A 88 -19.88 -2.23 15.47
N ILE A 89 -18.75 -2.76 15.01
CA ILE A 89 -18.57 -4.20 14.79
C ILE A 89 -18.53 -4.93 16.13
N LYS A 90 -17.79 -4.42 17.11
CA LYS A 90 -17.70 -5.01 18.44
C LYS A 90 -19.06 -4.99 19.16
N ASP A 91 -19.76 -3.86 19.13
CA ASP A 91 -21.06 -3.71 19.78
C ASP A 91 -22.14 -4.62 19.18
N ARG A 92 -22.12 -4.84 17.86
CA ARG A 92 -23.18 -5.58 17.15
C ARG A 92 -22.88 -7.06 16.97
N LEU A 93 -21.62 -7.43 16.80
CA LEU A 93 -21.21 -8.78 16.42
C LEU A 93 -20.36 -9.46 17.49
N GLY A 94 -19.69 -8.71 18.37
CA GLY A 94 -18.85 -9.27 19.42
C GLY A 94 -17.62 -10.03 18.89
N VAL A 95 -17.21 -9.78 17.65
CA VAL A 95 -16.06 -10.44 17.01
C VAL A 95 -14.79 -9.60 17.14
N PRO A 96 -13.60 -10.23 17.22
CA PRO A 96 -12.34 -9.50 17.32
C PRO A 96 -12.09 -8.61 16.10
N VAL A 97 -11.63 -7.39 16.36
CA VAL A 97 -11.24 -6.42 15.34
C VAL A 97 -9.73 -6.26 15.31
N ILE A 98 -9.16 -6.37 14.10
CA ILE A 98 -7.73 -6.38 13.83
C ILE A 98 -7.39 -5.18 12.96
N PHE A 99 -6.51 -4.29 13.41
CA PHE A 99 -5.99 -3.19 12.59
C PHE A 99 -4.66 -3.57 11.93
N GLY A 100 -4.37 -2.96 10.78
CA GLY A 100 -3.07 -3.10 10.13
C GLY A 100 -2.79 -1.94 9.19
N GLY A 101 -1.55 -1.85 8.70
CA GLY A 101 -1.16 -0.84 7.72
C GLY A 101 -0.34 0.31 8.32
N PRO A 102 -0.08 1.36 7.51
CA PRO A 102 0.94 2.37 7.82
C PRO A 102 0.74 3.11 9.15
N HIS A 103 -0.50 3.34 9.58
CA HIS A 103 -0.76 4.01 10.87
C HIS A 103 -0.29 3.17 12.05
N CYS A 104 -0.70 1.90 12.08
CA CYS A 104 -0.31 0.93 13.11
C CYS A 104 1.21 0.78 13.20
N THR A 105 1.89 0.82 12.05
CA THR A 105 3.36 0.75 12.00
C THR A 105 4.04 2.02 12.49
N ALA A 106 3.47 3.19 12.19
CA ALA A 106 4.07 4.47 12.53
C ALA A 106 3.92 4.82 14.02
N VAL A 107 2.78 4.45 14.62
CA VAL A 107 2.42 4.78 16.01
C VAL A 107 1.76 3.58 16.70
N PRO A 108 2.49 2.46 16.89
CA PRO A 108 1.92 1.18 17.34
C PRO A 108 1.25 1.26 18.72
N GLU A 109 1.94 1.87 19.70
CA GLU A 109 1.41 2.02 21.06
C GLU A 109 0.16 2.91 21.08
N GLU A 110 0.21 4.06 20.39
CA GLU A 110 -0.91 5.00 20.35
C GLU A 110 -2.14 4.40 19.64
N THR A 111 -1.91 3.59 18.61
CA THR A 111 -2.96 2.85 17.90
C THR A 111 -3.76 1.98 18.85
N MET A 112 -3.09 1.25 19.76
CA MET A 112 -3.78 0.37 20.73
C MET A 112 -4.28 1.11 21.96
N ARG A 113 -3.66 2.24 22.35
CA ARG A 113 -4.07 3.04 23.50
C ARG A 113 -5.32 3.88 23.22
N THR A 114 -5.46 4.39 22.00
CA THR A 114 -6.56 5.29 21.61
C THR A 114 -7.52 4.68 20.61
N GLY A 115 -7.16 3.53 20.05
CA GLY A 115 -7.98 2.81 19.10
C GLY A 115 -8.82 1.70 19.72
N GLU A 116 -9.78 1.25 18.93
CA GLU A 116 -10.87 0.35 19.34
C GLU A 116 -10.59 -1.12 18.97
N ALA A 117 -9.50 -1.36 18.24
CA ALA A 117 -9.07 -2.69 17.83
C ALA A 117 -8.64 -3.54 19.02
N ASP A 118 -8.85 -4.85 18.91
CA ASP A 118 -8.39 -5.85 19.87
C ASP A 118 -6.93 -6.24 19.59
N TYR A 119 -6.56 -6.22 18.32
CA TYR A 119 -5.23 -6.55 17.82
C TYR A 119 -4.80 -5.53 16.75
N ALA A 120 -3.50 -5.31 16.59
CA ALA A 120 -2.96 -4.59 15.46
C ALA A 120 -1.65 -5.23 14.96
N PHE A 121 -1.23 -4.94 13.73
CA PHE A 121 0.06 -5.37 13.20
C PHE A 121 0.98 -4.19 12.89
N VAL A 122 2.25 -4.33 13.28
CA VAL A 122 3.37 -3.50 12.80
C VAL A 122 3.97 -4.12 11.54
N ALA A 123 4.37 -3.30 10.57
CA ALA A 123 4.99 -3.73 9.31
C ALA A 123 4.09 -4.69 8.48
N ASP A 124 4.69 -5.69 7.83
CA ASP A 124 4.00 -6.69 7.00
C ASP A 124 3.24 -7.69 7.89
N ALA A 125 1.99 -8.00 7.53
CA ALA A 125 1.09 -8.75 8.40
C ALA A 125 0.77 -10.17 7.90
N GLU A 126 1.28 -10.62 6.74
CA GLU A 126 0.90 -11.91 6.15
C GLU A 126 1.08 -13.08 7.11
N ILE A 127 2.32 -13.30 7.57
CA ILE A 127 2.67 -14.39 8.47
C ILE A 127 1.95 -14.24 9.83
N GLY A 128 1.95 -13.02 10.37
CA GLY A 128 1.34 -12.72 11.67
C GLY A 128 -0.17 -12.90 11.66
N MET A 129 -0.86 -12.45 10.60
CA MET A 129 -2.31 -12.55 10.46
C MET A 129 -2.75 -14.01 10.42
N ALA A 130 -2.12 -14.85 9.59
CA ALA A 130 -2.44 -16.27 9.56
C ALA A 130 -2.22 -16.92 10.94
N ARG A 131 -1.10 -16.61 11.59
CA ARG A 131 -0.79 -17.14 12.92
C ARG A 131 -1.78 -16.66 13.99
N LEU A 132 -2.23 -15.41 13.93
CA LEU A 132 -3.25 -14.86 14.83
C LEU A 132 -4.59 -15.59 14.63
N LEU A 133 -5.03 -15.78 13.39
CA LEU A 133 -6.28 -16.49 13.10
C LEU A 133 -6.24 -17.93 13.62
N ASP A 134 -5.10 -18.63 13.48
CA ASP A 134 -4.88 -19.93 14.08
C ASP A 134 -5.00 -19.92 15.61
N VAL A 135 -4.40 -18.93 16.29
CA VAL A 135 -4.45 -18.78 17.75
C VAL A 135 -5.87 -18.47 18.21
N LEU A 136 -6.61 -17.65 17.48
CA LEU A 136 -8.01 -17.34 17.80
C LEU A 136 -8.94 -18.55 17.61
N GLU A 137 -8.70 -19.37 16.58
CA GLU A 137 -9.53 -20.54 16.27
C GLU A 137 -9.23 -21.76 17.17
N LYS A 138 -7.95 -22.04 17.43
CA LYS A 138 -7.49 -23.27 18.09
C LYS A 138 -7.02 -23.06 19.53
N GLY A 139 -6.97 -21.80 19.97
CA GLY A 139 -6.26 -21.40 21.17
C GLY A 139 -4.74 -21.39 20.96
N GLY A 140 -4.02 -20.72 21.85
CA GLY A 140 -2.57 -20.63 21.79
C GLY A 140 -2.04 -19.38 22.47
N ASP A 141 -0.73 -19.19 22.39
CA ASP A 141 -0.07 -18.02 22.94
C ASP A 141 -0.01 -16.88 21.92
N LEU A 142 -0.63 -15.74 22.27
CA LEU A 142 -0.55 -14.50 21.49
C LEU A 142 0.88 -14.01 21.35
N GLY A 143 1.77 -14.25 22.33
CA GLY A 143 3.19 -13.90 22.27
C GLY A 143 3.95 -14.57 21.12
N SER A 144 3.44 -15.69 20.60
CA SER A 144 4.02 -16.41 19.46
C SER A 144 3.66 -15.83 18.09
N VAL A 145 2.79 -14.81 18.04
CA VAL A 145 2.35 -14.18 16.79
C VAL A 145 3.34 -13.06 16.42
N PRO A 146 4.14 -13.20 15.36
CA PRO A 146 5.10 -12.16 15.01
C PRO A 146 4.39 -10.88 14.56
N ASN A 147 5.03 -9.73 14.77
CA ASN A 147 4.52 -8.41 14.41
C ASN A 147 3.21 -7.98 15.10
N LEU A 148 2.65 -8.78 16.01
CA LEU A 148 1.39 -8.48 16.67
C LEU A 148 1.56 -7.43 17.76
N ILE A 149 0.61 -6.50 17.81
CA ILE A 149 0.41 -5.55 18.89
C ILE A 149 -0.91 -5.90 19.56
N TRP A 150 -0.91 -6.07 20.89
CA TRP A 150 -2.09 -6.50 21.64
C TRP A 150 -2.04 -5.96 23.07
N ARG A 151 -3.18 -6.02 23.77
CA ARG A 151 -3.28 -5.58 25.17
C ARG A 151 -3.20 -6.77 26.12
N ASN A 152 -2.29 -6.70 27.08
CA ASN A 152 -2.20 -7.62 28.21
C ASN A 152 -2.55 -6.85 29.49
N GLY A 153 -3.83 -6.84 29.87
CA GLY A 153 -4.36 -5.91 30.87
C GLY A 153 -4.21 -4.46 30.37
N ASP A 154 -3.56 -3.61 31.17
CA ASP A 154 -3.34 -2.20 30.84
C ASP A 154 -2.10 -1.96 29.96
N ALA A 155 -1.26 -2.99 29.77
CA ALA A 155 -0.03 -2.87 28.98
C ALA A 155 -0.29 -3.16 27.50
N VAL A 156 0.26 -2.31 26.62
CA VAL A 156 0.37 -2.59 25.19
C VAL A 156 1.66 -3.38 24.96
N VAL A 157 1.52 -4.58 24.38
CA VAL A 157 2.62 -5.47 24.05
C VAL A 157 2.81 -5.46 22.54
N THR A 158 4.05 -5.26 22.08
CA THR A 158 4.45 -5.49 20.69
C THR A 158 5.36 -6.70 20.66
N ASN A 159 4.94 -7.75 19.96
CA ASN A 159 5.70 -8.98 19.83
C ASN A 159 6.92 -8.81 18.91
N GLU A 160 7.79 -9.82 18.89
CA GLU A 160 8.98 -9.82 18.05
C GLU A 160 8.65 -9.67 16.56
N LEU A 161 9.54 -8.96 15.86
CA LEU A 161 9.38 -8.70 14.44
C LEU A 161 9.72 -9.95 13.61
N ALA A 162 8.84 -10.30 12.66
CA ALA A 162 9.17 -11.27 11.63
C ALA A 162 10.31 -10.74 10.73
N PRO A 163 11.16 -11.65 10.21
CA PRO A 163 12.05 -11.33 9.11
C PRO A 163 11.27 -10.74 7.93
N LEU A 164 11.85 -9.72 7.30
CA LEU A 164 11.28 -9.12 6.10
C LEU A 164 11.19 -10.15 4.97
N ILE A 165 10.02 -10.28 4.34
CA ILE A 165 9.82 -11.15 3.19
C ILE A 165 10.56 -10.53 1.99
N ARG A 166 11.68 -11.12 1.59
CA ARG A 166 12.54 -10.60 0.52
C ARG A 166 12.07 -11.03 -0.86
N ASP A 167 11.86 -12.32 -1.02
CA ASP A 167 11.32 -12.88 -2.24
C ASP A 167 9.79 -12.77 -2.18
N LEU A 168 9.22 -11.81 -2.89
CA LEU A 168 7.77 -11.63 -2.92
C LEU A 168 7.08 -12.65 -3.84
N ASP A 169 7.83 -13.44 -4.61
CA ASP A 169 7.26 -14.51 -5.44
C ASP A 169 6.75 -15.67 -4.58
N THR A 170 7.20 -15.78 -3.33
CA THR A 170 6.68 -16.77 -2.37
C THR A 170 5.27 -16.47 -1.92
N LEU A 171 4.76 -15.25 -2.16
CA LEU A 171 3.41 -14.86 -1.80
C LEU A 171 2.45 -15.14 -2.97
N PRO A 172 1.21 -15.57 -2.69
CA PRO A 172 0.21 -15.73 -3.73
C PRO A 172 -0.15 -14.37 -4.36
N PHE A 173 -0.62 -14.41 -5.61
CA PHE A 173 -1.17 -13.23 -6.26
C PHE A 173 -2.34 -12.67 -5.46
N PRO A 174 -2.51 -11.34 -5.43
CA PRO A 174 -3.55 -10.69 -4.64
C PRO A 174 -4.94 -11.15 -5.08
N ALA A 175 -5.88 -11.24 -4.12
CA ALA A 175 -7.26 -11.68 -4.33
C ALA A 175 -8.09 -10.63 -5.09
N LYS A 176 -7.72 -10.39 -6.35
CA LYS A 176 -8.29 -9.36 -7.22
C LYS A 176 -9.77 -9.57 -7.47
N ASP A 177 -10.19 -10.81 -7.64
CA ASP A 177 -11.58 -11.18 -7.91
C ASP A 177 -12.46 -10.77 -6.73
N LEU A 178 -11.99 -10.99 -5.48
CA LEU A 178 -12.68 -10.55 -4.27
C LEU A 178 -12.93 -9.02 -4.25
N TYR A 179 -12.00 -8.22 -4.78
CA TYR A 179 -12.19 -6.77 -4.90
C TYR A 179 -13.19 -6.40 -6.00
N TYR A 180 -13.08 -7.00 -7.20
CA TYR A 180 -13.96 -6.65 -8.31
C TYR A 180 -15.40 -7.12 -8.08
N ASP A 181 -15.60 -8.25 -7.41
CA ASP A 181 -16.92 -8.72 -7.01
C ASP A 181 -17.56 -7.77 -5.99
N ALA A 182 -16.77 -7.25 -5.05
CA ALA A 182 -17.24 -6.28 -4.06
C ALA A 182 -17.38 -4.85 -4.63
N ASN A 183 -16.80 -4.55 -5.81
CA ASN A 183 -16.79 -3.23 -6.41
C ASN A 183 -16.87 -3.27 -7.96
N PRO A 184 -17.97 -3.79 -8.55
CA PRO A 184 -18.06 -4.13 -9.97
C PRO A 184 -18.00 -2.94 -10.94
N GLY A 185 -18.03 -1.70 -10.44
CA GLY A 185 -17.94 -0.47 -11.25
C GLY A 185 -16.55 0.18 -11.29
N HIS A 186 -15.55 -0.37 -10.58
CA HIS A 186 -14.31 0.35 -10.35
C HIS A 186 -13.22 0.07 -11.40
N GLY A 187 -13.00 1.06 -12.27
CA GLY A 187 -11.76 1.34 -12.99
C GLY A 187 -11.38 0.37 -14.12
N THR A 188 -10.88 0.93 -15.24
CA THR A 188 -10.26 0.17 -16.34
C THR A 188 -8.77 -0.07 -16.14
N ALA A 189 -8.22 0.36 -14.99
CA ALA A 189 -6.83 0.18 -14.63
C ALA A 189 -6.61 -1.07 -13.77
N TYR A 190 -5.45 -1.70 -13.94
CA TYR A 190 -4.97 -2.77 -13.09
C TYR A 190 -3.89 -2.22 -12.15
N ASN A 191 -4.16 -2.17 -10.86
CA ASN A 191 -3.20 -1.70 -9.86
C ASN A 191 -2.28 -2.85 -9.45
N ILE A 192 -0.98 -2.63 -9.34
CA ILE A 192 -0.02 -3.69 -9.01
C ILE A 192 1.19 -3.09 -8.27
N ILE A 193 1.89 -3.93 -7.50
CA ILE A 193 3.23 -3.63 -6.99
C ILE A 193 4.21 -4.68 -7.50
N SER A 194 5.42 -4.25 -7.84
CA SER A 194 6.57 -5.11 -8.10
C SER A 194 7.50 -5.21 -6.89
N ALA A 195 7.56 -4.15 -6.08
CA ALA A 195 8.44 -4.05 -4.92
C ALA A 195 7.71 -3.48 -3.70
N ARG A 196 8.21 -3.81 -2.52
CA ARG A 196 7.88 -3.13 -1.26
C ARG A 196 9.07 -2.30 -0.82
N TYR A 197 8.75 -1.12 -0.29
CA TYR A 197 9.70 -0.16 0.27
C TYR A 197 10.65 0.47 -0.75
N CYS A 198 11.28 1.57 -0.33
CA CYS A 198 12.20 2.37 -1.14
C CYS A 198 13.62 2.33 -0.54
N PRO A 199 14.69 2.26 -1.37
CA PRO A 199 16.07 2.29 -0.88
C PRO A 199 16.46 3.66 -0.29
N LEU A 200 15.68 4.71 -0.59
CA LEU A 200 15.93 6.07 -0.14
C LEU A 200 15.52 6.28 1.32
N ARG A 201 16.03 7.35 1.91
CA ARG A 201 15.93 7.67 3.35
C ARG A 201 15.39 9.09 3.58
N CYS A 202 14.48 9.51 2.71
CA CYS A 202 13.82 10.82 2.78
C CYS A 202 13.11 10.97 4.12
N LYS A 203 13.38 12.04 4.88
CA LYS A 203 12.89 12.17 6.27
C LYS A 203 11.37 12.28 6.40
N PHE A 204 10.69 12.82 5.39
CA PHE A 204 9.24 13.02 5.41
C PHE A 204 8.45 11.75 5.06
N CYS A 205 9.11 10.74 4.48
CA CYS A 205 8.44 9.60 3.88
C CYS A 205 8.14 8.51 4.93
N TYR A 206 7.04 7.77 4.77
CA TYR A 206 6.74 6.56 5.55
C TYR A 206 7.88 5.53 5.53
N ASN A 207 8.66 5.48 4.44
CA ASN A 207 9.85 4.67 4.34
C ASN A 207 10.94 4.97 5.39
N ALA A 208 10.88 6.13 6.06
CA ALA A 208 11.72 6.44 7.22
C ALA A 208 11.30 5.62 8.46
N THR A 209 10.01 5.32 8.62
CA THR A 209 9.51 4.39 9.65
C THR A 209 10.06 2.99 9.39
N MET A 210 9.98 2.52 8.14
CA MET A 210 10.51 1.21 7.77
C MET A 210 12.04 1.12 7.90
N GLU A 211 12.75 2.23 7.73
CA GLU A 211 14.19 2.30 8.02
C GLU A 211 14.49 2.13 9.52
N LYS A 212 13.64 2.66 10.42
CA LYS A 212 13.82 2.43 11.86
C LYS A 212 13.58 0.96 12.24
N ILE A 213 12.66 0.29 11.57
CA ILE A 213 12.26 -1.10 11.85
C ILE A 213 13.29 -2.09 11.27
N TYR A 214 13.63 -1.95 9.99
CA TYR A 214 14.47 -2.93 9.27
C TYR A 214 15.84 -2.40 8.84
N GLY A 215 16.15 -1.13 9.10
CA GLY A 215 17.40 -0.51 8.65
C GLY A 215 17.55 -0.53 7.13
N ALA A 216 18.78 -0.74 6.66
CA ALA A 216 19.07 -0.91 5.24
C ALA A 216 18.40 -2.16 4.63
N LYS A 217 17.98 -3.13 5.47
CA LYS A 217 17.36 -4.38 5.01
C LYS A 217 15.94 -4.18 4.48
N LYS A 218 15.32 -3.00 4.66
CA LYS A 218 14.00 -2.69 4.10
C LYS A 218 13.96 -2.79 2.57
N TRP A 219 15.09 -2.56 1.89
CA TRP A 219 15.17 -2.63 0.44
C TRP A 219 15.48 -4.04 -0.04
N GLY A 220 14.92 -4.40 -1.21
CA GLY A 220 15.14 -5.67 -1.88
C GLY A 220 14.00 -6.67 -1.67
N SER A 221 12.90 -6.25 -1.05
CA SER A 221 11.64 -6.99 -1.09
C SER A 221 10.98 -6.77 -2.45
N ARG A 222 11.17 -7.73 -3.36
CA ARG A 222 10.76 -7.56 -4.76
C ARG A 222 10.27 -8.87 -5.37
N ARG A 223 9.35 -8.74 -6.31
CA ARG A 223 8.88 -9.82 -7.19
C ARG A 223 9.80 -9.95 -8.39
N SER A 224 9.99 -11.15 -8.93
CA SER A 224 10.68 -11.29 -10.20
C SER A 224 9.89 -10.66 -11.35
N PRO A 225 10.55 -10.23 -12.45
CA PRO A 225 9.86 -9.75 -13.64
C PRO A 225 8.84 -10.75 -14.19
N ALA A 226 9.20 -12.05 -14.16
CA ALA A 226 8.34 -13.13 -14.61
C ALA A 226 7.07 -13.25 -13.75
N ASN A 227 7.19 -13.12 -12.42
CA ASN A 227 6.06 -13.17 -11.50
C ASN A 227 5.10 -11.99 -11.71
N VAL A 228 5.60 -10.77 -11.90
CA VAL A 228 4.78 -9.59 -12.23
C VAL A 228 4.04 -9.76 -13.56
N VAL A 229 4.74 -10.23 -14.60
CA VAL A 229 4.12 -10.48 -15.91
C VAL A 229 3.08 -11.60 -15.83
N ALA A 230 3.31 -12.65 -15.03
CA ALA A 230 2.36 -13.73 -14.82
C ALA A 230 1.05 -13.24 -14.18
N GLU A 231 1.11 -12.41 -13.14
CA GLU A 231 -0.11 -11.81 -12.54
C GLU A 231 -0.89 -10.99 -13.57
N LEU A 232 -0.20 -10.17 -14.37
CA LEU A 232 -0.87 -9.34 -15.37
C LEU A 232 -1.47 -10.18 -16.51
N ARG A 233 -0.82 -11.28 -16.90
CA ARG A 233 -1.37 -12.24 -17.87
C ARG A 233 -2.64 -12.89 -17.33
N GLU A 234 -2.64 -13.35 -16.07
CA GLU A 234 -3.82 -13.89 -15.42
C GLU A 234 -4.92 -12.83 -15.32
N GLY A 235 -4.57 -11.61 -14.92
CA GLY A 235 -5.51 -10.48 -14.91
C GLY A 235 -6.18 -10.27 -16.25
N LYS A 236 -5.45 -10.40 -17.38
CA LYS A 236 -6.00 -10.23 -18.73
C LYS A 236 -6.98 -11.33 -19.12
N THR A 237 -6.84 -12.56 -18.58
CA THR A 237 -7.79 -13.64 -18.87
C THR A 237 -9.09 -13.45 -18.11
N LYS A 238 -9.03 -12.88 -16.91
CA LYS A 238 -10.19 -12.64 -16.03
C LYS A 238 -10.93 -11.34 -16.35
N ARG A 239 -10.22 -10.31 -16.82
CA ARG A 239 -10.81 -8.98 -17.06
C ARG A 239 -10.07 -8.17 -18.11
N ARG A 240 -10.81 -7.25 -18.73
CA ARG A 240 -10.25 -6.26 -19.65
C ARG A 240 -9.79 -5.04 -18.87
N PHE A 241 -8.48 -4.80 -18.83
CA PHE A 241 -7.89 -3.53 -18.42
C PHE A 241 -7.07 -2.96 -19.58
N ASN A 242 -7.11 -1.64 -19.72
CA ASN A 242 -6.40 -0.91 -20.78
C ASN A 242 -5.27 -0.02 -20.23
N TYR A 243 -5.02 -0.12 -18.92
CA TYR A 243 -3.99 0.62 -18.24
C TYR A 243 -3.48 -0.17 -17.03
N VAL A 244 -2.19 -0.07 -16.72
CA VAL A 244 -1.60 -0.62 -15.48
C VAL A 244 -1.05 0.52 -14.63
N ARG A 245 -1.22 0.44 -13.31
CA ARG A 245 -0.63 1.39 -12.35
C ARG A 245 0.28 0.62 -11.41
N PHE A 246 1.58 0.87 -11.51
CA PHE A 246 2.54 0.41 -10.52
C PHE A 246 2.54 1.37 -9.33
N PHE A 247 2.24 0.82 -8.14
CA PHE A 247 2.21 1.53 -6.85
C PHE A 247 3.52 1.39 -6.07
N ASP A 248 4.58 0.96 -6.73
CA ASP A 248 5.92 0.92 -6.16
C ASP A 248 6.35 2.32 -5.71
N ASP A 249 6.93 2.43 -4.52
CA ASP A 249 7.49 3.69 -4.03
C ASP A 249 8.59 4.24 -4.95
N LEU A 250 9.33 3.34 -5.60
CA LEU A 250 10.36 3.66 -6.59
C LEU A 250 10.53 2.50 -7.59
N PHE A 251 9.82 2.56 -8.70
CA PHE A 251 9.80 1.49 -9.71
C PHE A 251 11.17 1.29 -10.38
N THR A 252 11.91 2.39 -10.59
CA THR A 252 13.15 2.42 -11.37
C THR A 252 14.42 2.22 -10.53
N ALA A 253 14.29 1.78 -9.28
CA ALA A 253 15.42 1.59 -8.37
C ALA A 253 16.46 0.54 -8.80
N ASP A 254 16.06 -0.41 -9.65
CA ASP A 254 16.89 -1.55 -10.07
C ASP A 254 16.89 -1.66 -11.59
N GLU A 255 18.01 -1.29 -12.20
CA GLU A 255 18.17 -1.34 -13.65
C GLU A 255 18.22 -2.77 -14.20
N ALA A 256 18.76 -3.73 -13.42
CA ALA A 256 18.86 -5.13 -13.85
C ALA A 256 17.45 -5.72 -13.95
N TRP A 257 16.65 -5.54 -12.91
CA TRP A 257 15.24 -5.95 -12.91
C TRP A 257 14.46 -5.32 -14.08
N LEU A 258 14.65 -4.02 -14.34
CA LEU A 258 14.00 -3.32 -15.45
C LEU A 258 14.39 -3.89 -16.82
N SER A 259 15.66 -4.25 -16.99
CA SER A 259 16.17 -4.79 -18.25
C SER A 259 15.55 -6.14 -18.62
N GLU A 260 15.23 -6.96 -17.62
CA GLU A 260 14.51 -8.22 -17.79
C GLU A 260 13.00 -8.00 -17.95
N PHE A 261 12.42 -7.09 -17.17
CA PHE A 261 11.00 -6.77 -17.18
C PHE A 261 10.54 -6.20 -18.51
N ALA A 262 11.26 -5.23 -19.07
CA ALA A 262 10.80 -4.47 -20.22
C ALA A 262 10.45 -5.33 -21.46
N PRO A 263 11.32 -6.24 -21.94
CA PRO A 263 10.99 -7.09 -23.07
C PRO A 263 9.89 -8.11 -22.76
N MET A 264 9.83 -8.64 -21.53
CA MET A 264 8.76 -9.58 -21.13
C MET A 264 7.40 -8.89 -21.12
N TYR A 265 7.32 -7.69 -20.52
CA TYR A 265 6.10 -6.91 -20.46
C TYR A 265 5.62 -6.50 -21.86
N ALA A 266 6.53 -6.02 -22.72
CA ALA A 266 6.22 -5.62 -24.09
C ALA A 266 5.66 -6.77 -24.92
N ARG A 267 6.17 -7.99 -24.73
CA ARG A 267 5.72 -9.19 -25.44
C ARG A 267 4.39 -9.72 -24.91
N ASP A 268 4.27 -9.88 -23.60
CA ASP A 268 3.20 -10.69 -23.00
C ASP A 268 2.02 -9.86 -22.46
N VAL A 269 2.29 -8.64 -21.98
CA VAL A 269 1.27 -7.76 -21.41
C VAL A 269 0.85 -6.70 -22.42
N ASN A 270 1.81 -5.90 -22.89
CA ASN A 270 1.63 -4.84 -23.89
C ASN A 270 0.44 -3.89 -23.60
N VAL A 271 0.35 -3.42 -22.35
CA VAL A 271 -0.66 -2.45 -21.92
C VAL A 271 0.05 -1.19 -21.43
N PRO A 272 -0.37 0.03 -21.82
CA PRO A 272 0.25 1.25 -21.32
C PRO A 272 0.20 1.33 -19.79
N TYR A 273 1.24 1.86 -19.16
CA TYR A 273 1.29 1.92 -17.70
C TYR A 273 1.82 3.23 -17.13
N HIS A 274 1.55 3.42 -15.84
CA HIS A 274 2.07 4.46 -14.97
C HIS A 274 3.03 3.87 -13.93
N CYS A 275 4.13 4.57 -13.61
CA CYS A 275 4.97 4.26 -12.46
C CYS A 275 5.56 5.51 -11.78
N SER A 276 5.92 5.38 -10.51
CA SER A 276 6.61 6.42 -9.76
C SER A 276 8.13 6.24 -9.83
N LEU A 277 8.86 7.36 -9.94
CA LEU A 277 10.31 7.37 -10.02
C LEU A 277 10.93 8.55 -9.27
N HIS A 278 12.26 8.52 -9.17
CA HIS A 278 13.08 9.55 -8.54
C HIS A 278 14.08 10.12 -9.56
N PRO A 279 14.38 11.43 -9.55
CA PRO A 279 15.28 12.07 -10.52
C PRO A 279 16.64 11.37 -10.71
N SER A 280 17.27 10.95 -9.61
CA SER A 280 18.55 10.20 -9.65
C SER A 280 18.50 8.83 -10.32
N PHE A 281 17.32 8.29 -10.63
CA PHE A 281 17.13 6.95 -11.23
C PHE A 281 16.55 7.05 -12.65
N VAL A 282 16.91 8.10 -13.40
CA VAL A 282 16.46 8.35 -14.78
C VAL A 282 17.67 8.33 -15.74
N GLY A 283 18.46 7.26 -15.64
CA GLY A 283 19.56 6.95 -16.56
C GLY A 283 19.07 6.64 -17.98
N PRO A 284 19.95 6.65 -19.00
CA PRO A 284 19.56 6.35 -20.38
C PRO A 284 18.96 4.94 -20.53
N LYS A 285 19.54 3.95 -19.85
CA LYS A 285 19.06 2.56 -19.84
C LYS A 285 17.67 2.43 -19.23
N VAL A 286 17.39 3.16 -18.15
CA VAL A 286 16.06 3.20 -17.53
C VAL A 286 15.04 3.74 -18.53
N VAL A 287 15.35 4.87 -19.18
CA VAL A 287 14.43 5.50 -20.13
C VAL A 287 14.19 4.60 -21.36
N GLU A 288 15.22 3.92 -21.85
CA GLU A 288 15.09 2.92 -22.91
C GLU A 288 14.17 1.77 -22.49
N ALA A 289 14.37 1.21 -21.29
CA ALA A 289 13.54 0.13 -20.75
C ALA A 289 12.08 0.58 -20.58
N LEU A 290 11.83 1.77 -20.03
CA LEU A 290 10.49 2.35 -19.88
C LEU A 290 9.80 2.55 -21.24
N LYS A 291 10.54 3.00 -22.26
CA LYS A 291 9.99 3.16 -23.62
C LYS A 291 9.65 1.80 -24.24
N LEU A 292 10.55 0.83 -24.13
CA LEU A 292 10.36 -0.52 -24.66
C LEU A 292 9.12 -1.20 -24.06
N SER A 293 8.93 -1.08 -22.75
CA SER A 293 7.81 -1.67 -22.03
C SER A 293 6.48 -0.93 -22.21
N GLY A 294 6.46 0.22 -22.89
CA GLY A 294 5.24 0.99 -23.11
C GLY A 294 4.81 1.85 -21.90
N CYS A 295 5.76 2.30 -21.08
CA CYS A 295 5.49 3.31 -20.05
C CYS A 295 4.92 4.57 -20.69
N ARG A 296 3.72 4.98 -20.26
CA ARG A 296 3.02 6.13 -20.84
C ARG A 296 3.22 7.39 -20.01
N GLU A 297 3.30 7.22 -18.71
CA GLU A 297 3.31 8.32 -17.76
C GLU A 297 4.12 7.95 -16.53
N VAL A 298 4.85 8.92 -15.99
CA VAL A 298 5.58 8.77 -14.74
C VAL A 298 5.27 9.91 -13.79
N GLN A 299 5.29 9.60 -12.51
CA GLN A 299 5.28 10.59 -11.43
C GLN A 299 6.69 10.68 -10.84
N MET A 300 7.29 11.87 -10.88
CA MET A 300 8.64 12.11 -10.39
C MET A 300 8.61 12.88 -9.08
N GLY A 301 9.07 12.24 -8.00
CA GLY A 301 9.22 12.91 -6.70
C GLY A 301 10.40 13.87 -6.73
N VAL A 302 10.18 15.16 -7.01
CA VAL A 302 11.19 16.23 -6.96
C VAL A 302 11.21 16.89 -5.59
N GLU A 303 10.03 17.14 -5.04
CA GLU A 303 9.72 17.74 -3.74
C GLU A 303 10.14 19.21 -3.59
N THR A 304 11.40 19.53 -3.91
CA THR A 304 11.96 20.88 -3.83
C THR A 304 13.25 20.99 -4.65
N VAL A 305 13.51 22.16 -5.23
CA VAL A 305 14.77 22.46 -5.93
C VAL A 305 15.77 23.21 -5.05
N ALA A 306 15.32 23.80 -3.95
CA ALA A 306 16.12 24.58 -3.02
C ALA A 306 17.20 23.70 -2.33
N PRO A 307 18.50 24.01 -2.48
CA PRO A 307 19.58 23.16 -1.99
C PRO A 307 19.53 22.87 -0.49
N ASP A 308 19.22 23.86 0.33
CA ASP A 308 19.20 23.70 1.79
C ASP A 308 17.97 22.94 2.27
N THR A 309 16.80 23.19 1.69
CA THR A 309 15.59 22.40 1.93
C THR A 309 15.80 20.93 1.56
N LYS A 310 16.46 20.64 0.42
CA LYS A 310 16.84 19.26 0.04
C LYS A 310 17.68 18.56 1.11
N LYS A 311 18.70 19.24 1.66
CA LYS A 311 19.52 18.66 2.76
C LYS A 311 18.65 18.34 3.97
N THR A 312 17.73 19.23 4.34
CA THR A 312 16.81 19.03 5.47
C THR A 312 16.00 17.75 5.33
N ILE A 313 15.44 17.50 4.14
CA ILE A 313 14.64 16.32 3.82
C ILE A 313 15.45 15.07 3.41
N ARG A 314 16.79 15.15 3.41
CA ARG A 314 17.73 14.10 2.96
C ARG A 314 17.55 13.72 1.48
N ARG A 315 17.49 14.74 0.64
CA ARG A 315 17.51 14.63 -0.82
C ARG A 315 18.85 15.13 -1.36
N GLY A 316 19.35 14.48 -2.40
CA GLY A 316 20.73 14.63 -2.87
C GLY A 316 20.86 14.94 -4.36
N GLU A 317 19.78 14.84 -5.10
CA GLU A 317 19.74 15.12 -6.53
C GLU A 317 20.03 16.60 -6.84
N SER A 318 20.83 16.85 -7.87
CA SER A 318 21.10 18.20 -8.37
C SER A 318 19.96 18.72 -9.25
N LEU A 319 19.91 20.04 -9.44
CA LEU A 319 18.95 20.65 -10.37
C LEU A 319 19.18 20.15 -11.81
N ASP A 320 20.44 19.94 -12.20
CA ASP A 320 20.78 19.41 -13.51
C ASP A 320 20.32 17.95 -13.67
N GLN A 321 20.45 17.11 -12.63
CA GLN A 321 19.90 15.75 -12.67
C GLN A 321 18.38 15.74 -12.86
N ILE A 322 17.66 16.67 -12.22
CA ILE A 322 16.22 16.83 -12.42
C ILE A 322 15.92 17.24 -13.88
N ARG A 323 16.60 18.28 -14.37
CA ARG A 323 16.42 18.77 -15.75
C ARG A 323 16.72 17.70 -16.80
N ASP A 324 17.83 17.00 -16.65
CA ASP A 324 18.25 15.93 -17.55
C ASP A 324 17.27 14.76 -17.54
N GLY A 325 16.80 14.34 -16.36
CA GLY A 325 15.80 13.29 -16.22
C GLY A 325 14.50 13.64 -16.95
N LEU A 326 13.98 14.86 -16.73
CA LEU A 326 12.78 15.36 -17.40
C LEU A 326 12.97 15.47 -18.92
N ALA A 327 14.13 15.96 -19.37
CA ALA A 327 14.46 16.07 -20.79
C ALA A 327 14.50 14.71 -21.48
N ARG A 328 15.10 13.69 -20.84
CA ARG A 328 15.16 12.32 -21.38
C ARG A 328 13.78 11.68 -21.49
N LEU A 329 12.95 11.81 -20.45
CA LEU A 329 11.57 11.31 -20.46
C LEU A 329 10.75 11.98 -21.57
N LYS A 330 10.86 13.30 -21.72
CA LYS A 330 10.21 14.06 -22.79
C LYS A 330 10.68 13.60 -24.18
N ALA A 331 11.98 13.43 -24.38
CA ALA A 331 12.54 12.94 -25.65
C ALA A 331 12.09 11.51 -25.99
N ALA A 332 11.83 10.68 -24.98
CA ALA A 332 11.27 9.34 -25.13
C ALA A 332 9.76 9.32 -25.39
N GLY A 333 9.07 10.46 -25.31
CA GLY A 333 7.61 10.56 -25.46
C GLY A 333 6.82 10.13 -24.21
N ILE A 334 7.49 10.05 -23.05
CA ILE A 334 6.88 9.63 -21.79
C ILE A 334 6.36 10.88 -21.07
N ARG A 335 5.06 10.91 -20.75
CA ARG A 335 4.48 12.02 -19.97
C ARG A 335 5.03 11.99 -18.56
N ASN A 336 5.22 13.16 -17.96
CA ASN A 336 5.71 13.27 -16.59
C ASN A 336 4.86 14.27 -15.81
N SER A 337 4.59 13.91 -14.56
CA SER A 337 4.19 14.84 -13.50
C SER A 337 5.34 14.94 -12.50
N VAL A 338 5.41 16.04 -11.77
CA VAL A 338 6.36 16.25 -10.69
C VAL A 338 5.61 16.51 -9.41
N ASP A 339 6.06 15.90 -8.31
CA ASP A 339 5.58 16.21 -6.98
C ASP A 339 6.44 17.33 -6.38
N ILE A 340 5.79 18.31 -5.78
CA ILE A 340 6.42 19.44 -5.08
C ILE A 340 5.73 19.57 -3.73
N ILE A 341 6.53 19.70 -2.66
CA ILE A 341 6.04 19.90 -1.30
C ILE A 341 6.30 21.35 -0.91
N ILE A 342 5.23 22.02 -0.50
CA ILE A 342 5.26 23.39 0.01
C ILE A 342 5.11 23.34 1.52
N GLY A 343 5.85 24.18 2.24
CA GLY A 343 5.87 24.26 3.69
C GLY A 343 6.81 23.25 4.35
N LEU A 344 7.87 22.83 3.66
CA LEU A 344 8.89 21.98 4.27
C LEU A 344 9.63 22.72 5.39
N PRO A 345 10.14 22.01 6.43
CA PRO A 345 10.90 22.65 7.50
C PRO A 345 12.09 23.45 6.96
N GLY A 346 12.11 24.76 7.25
CA GLY A 346 13.15 25.68 6.78
C GLY A 346 12.99 26.18 5.34
N GLN A 347 11.86 25.91 4.68
CA GLN A 347 11.57 26.45 3.35
C GLN A 347 11.06 27.89 3.46
N GLU A 348 11.70 28.81 2.75
CA GLU A 348 11.36 30.23 2.71
C GLU A 348 10.56 30.60 1.45
N VAL A 349 9.94 31.79 1.43
CA VAL A 349 9.17 32.26 0.27
C VAL A 349 10.02 32.33 -1.00
N ASP A 350 11.30 32.70 -0.88
CA ASP A 350 12.21 32.76 -2.02
C ASP A 350 12.54 31.38 -2.60
N ASP A 351 12.45 30.30 -1.82
CA ASP A 351 12.58 28.94 -2.32
C ASP A 351 11.40 28.53 -3.21
N LEU A 352 10.22 29.14 -3.00
CA LEU A 352 9.02 28.88 -3.81
C LEU A 352 9.07 29.56 -5.18
N ARG A 353 9.92 30.59 -5.33
CA ARG A 353 10.12 31.31 -6.60
C ARG A 353 11.09 30.59 -7.53
N GLN A 354 11.96 29.73 -6.98
CA GLN A 354 12.90 28.88 -7.70
C GLN A 354 12.19 27.66 -8.28
#